data_AF-D5GF53-F1
#
_entry.id   AF-D5GF53-F1
#
_cell.length_a   1.000
_cell.length_b   1.000
_cell.length_c   1.000
_cell.angle_alpha   90.00
_cell.angle_beta   90.00
_cell.angle_gamma   90.00
#
_symmetry.space_group_name_H-M   'P 1'
#
loop_
_entity.id
_entity.type
_entity.pdbx_description
1 polymer ?
#
loop_
_entity_poly.entity_id
_entity_poly.type
_entity_poly.pdbx_seq_one_letter_code
_entity_poly.pdbx_strand_id
1 'polypeptide(L)'
;MAFSNPFSRDIEGTSRNIPAYRAFTIISWLLFFVVAIVYSISPPHDGHWATGTIFGISKAHITPFTLSHAFVAIYWVFLFCSQISFVAQLFRRDEAAVTAAASVGSHFILFNLLQFGWIMLWTRSLFFWSDWSCYTFATLPHQGILVHVPAAAMPLTWSFFLVFWNGSVMVGCHSLPCHVIANIAIWGIAVFAGFFLLVFKDYHVGFATTFLTAGLGVGQFFAKIIALQWIFAFTIMAIVFLFSLAVAIPGIYGRETGVEARGGDRERAPLLHESN
;
A
#
# COMPACT_ATOMS: atom_id res chain seq x y z
N MET A 1 -3.86 -34.74 24.09
CA MET A 1 -2.79 -34.13 23.27
C MET A 1 -3.40 -32.97 22.51
N ALA A 2 -2.99 -31.74 22.82
CA ALA A 2 -3.49 -30.58 22.07
C ALA A 2 -2.86 -30.59 20.67
N PHE A 3 -3.69 -30.56 19.62
CA PHE A 3 -3.21 -30.38 18.26
C PHE A 3 -2.53 -29.01 18.16
N SER A 4 -1.23 -28.99 17.85
CA SER A 4 -0.53 -27.75 17.51
C SER A 4 -1.20 -27.17 16.26
N ASN A 5 -1.67 -25.92 16.34
CA ASN A 5 -2.32 -25.25 15.23
C ASN A 5 -1.29 -25.08 14.08
N PRO A 6 -1.47 -25.73 12.93
CA PRO A 6 -0.53 -25.66 11.81
C PRO A 6 -0.49 -24.26 11.16
N PHE A 7 -1.42 -23.37 11.50
CA PHE A 7 -1.45 -21.97 11.10
C PHE A 7 -0.94 -21.02 12.19
N SER A 8 -0.43 -21.55 13.32
CA SER A 8 0.21 -20.71 14.32
C SER A 8 1.54 -20.15 13.78
N ARG A 9 1.84 -18.90 14.11
CA ARG A 9 3.06 -18.22 13.65
C ARG A 9 4.27 -18.99 14.17
N ASP A 10 5.09 -19.51 13.25
CA ASP A 10 6.37 -20.11 13.60
C ASP A 10 7.39 -19.01 13.94
N ILE A 11 7.46 -18.69 15.23
CA ILE A 11 8.36 -17.67 15.77
C ILE A 11 9.82 -18.16 15.65
N GLU A 12 10.06 -19.46 15.82
CA GLU A 12 11.39 -20.08 15.76
C GLU A 12 11.92 -20.16 14.31
N GLY A 13 11.06 -20.48 13.35
CA GLY A 13 11.39 -20.42 11.92
C GLY A 13 11.68 -19.00 11.43
N THR A 14 10.97 -18.01 11.98
CA THR A 14 11.16 -16.59 11.63
C THR A 14 12.52 -16.05 12.14
N SER A 15 12.92 -16.41 13.36
CA SER A 15 14.20 -15.95 13.95
C SER A 15 15.42 -16.56 13.24
N ARG A 16 15.36 -17.85 12.85
CA ARG A 16 16.44 -18.52 12.11
C ARG A 16 16.67 -17.92 10.72
N ASN A 17 15.64 -17.37 10.09
CA ASN A 17 15.67 -16.86 8.72
C ASN A 17 15.90 -15.34 8.62
N ILE A 18 16.17 -14.64 9.72
CA ILE A 18 16.49 -13.20 9.74
C ILE A 18 17.53 -12.77 8.69
N PRO A 19 18.68 -13.47 8.49
CA PRO A 19 19.65 -13.05 7.47
C PRO A 19 19.09 -13.15 6.05
N ALA A 20 18.28 -14.16 5.76
CA ALA A 20 17.60 -14.29 4.47
C ALA A 20 16.59 -13.15 4.27
N TYR A 21 15.80 -12.82 5.30
CA TYR A 21 14.88 -11.67 5.25
C TYR A 21 15.61 -10.36 5.00
N ARG A 22 16.78 -10.14 5.63
CA ARG A 22 17.61 -8.95 5.37
C ARG A 22 18.05 -8.85 3.91
N ALA A 23 18.58 -9.94 3.37
CA ALA A 23 19.04 -9.98 1.98
C ALA A 23 17.87 -9.77 1.00
N PHE A 24 16.79 -10.55 1.12
CA PHE A 24 15.66 -10.46 0.20
C PHE A 24 14.90 -9.14 0.30
N THR A 25 14.80 -8.55 1.49
CA THR A 25 14.20 -7.22 1.67
C THR A 25 14.99 -6.15 0.90
N ILE A 26 16.32 -6.14 1.02
CA ILE A 26 17.18 -5.18 0.29
C ILE A 26 17.11 -5.44 -1.22
N ILE A 27 17.25 -6.69 -1.66
CA ILE A 27 17.26 -7.05 -3.08
C ILE A 27 15.92 -6.69 -3.74
N SER A 28 14.79 -7.09 -3.14
CA SER A 28 13.46 -6.79 -3.68
C SER A 28 13.17 -5.29 -3.71
N TRP A 29 13.59 -4.55 -2.67
CA TRP A 29 13.44 -3.10 -2.63
C TRP A 29 14.28 -2.40 -3.71
N LEU A 30 15.56 -2.77 -3.85
CA LEU A 30 16.45 -2.22 -4.89
C LEU A 30 15.93 -2.53 -6.28
N LEU A 31 15.45 -3.76 -6.50
CA LEU A 31 14.87 -4.17 -7.77
C LEU A 31 13.67 -3.29 -8.13
N PHE A 32 12.71 -3.13 -7.21
CA PHE A 32 11.54 -2.27 -7.44
C PHE A 32 11.93 -0.81 -7.66
N PHE A 33 12.81 -0.26 -6.81
CA PHE A 33 13.26 1.13 -6.86
C PHE A 33 13.96 1.48 -8.19
N VAL A 34 14.94 0.67 -8.59
CA VAL A 34 15.71 0.90 -9.83
C VAL A 34 14.79 0.81 -11.05
N VAL A 35 13.93 -0.21 -11.10
CA VAL A 35 13.02 -0.46 -12.22
C VAL A 35 11.97 0.65 -12.32
N ALA A 36 11.45 1.15 -11.20
CA ALA A 36 10.56 2.31 -11.18
C ALA A 36 11.23 3.55 -11.80
N ILE A 37 12.47 3.85 -11.44
CA ILE A 37 13.20 5.01 -11.99
C ILE A 37 13.50 4.81 -13.48
N VAL A 38 14.07 3.67 -13.86
CA VAL A 38 14.48 3.39 -15.24
C VAL A 38 13.27 3.48 -16.17
N TYR A 39 12.17 2.80 -15.85
CA TYR A 39 10.99 2.79 -16.71
C TYR A 39 10.09 4.01 -16.58
N SER A 40 10.31 4.89 -15.60
CA SER A 40 9.71 6.23 -15.61
C SER A 40 10.31 7.11 -16.71
N ILE A 41 11.57 6.89 -17.10
CA ILE A 41 12.34 7.76 -18.01
C ILE A 41 12.57 7.11 -19.37
N SER A 42 12.88 5.81 -19.39
CA SER A 42 13.27 5.06 -20.59
C SER A 42 12.30 3.90 -20.86
N PRO A 43 11.72 3.80 -22.07
CA PRO A 43 10.85 2.67 -22.40
C PRO A 43 11.66 1.37 -22.60
N PRO A 44 11.03 0.19 -22.41
CA PRO A 44 11.65 -1.07 -22.82
C PRO A 44 11.84 -1.11 -24.33
N HIS A 45 12.98 -1.62 -24.77
CA HIS A 45 13.32 -1.79 -26.19
C HIS A 45 13.01 -3.20 -26.70
N ASP A 46 12.50 -4.06 -25.80
CA ASP A 46 12.21 -5.46 -26.02
C ASP A 46 10.69 -5.71 -26.05
N GLY A 47 10.24 -6.53 -27.01
CA GLY A 47 8.86 -7.01 -27.08
C GLY A 47 8.22 -6.85 -28.46
N HIS A 48 7.15 -7.62 -28.68
CA HIS A 48 6.31 -7.54 -29.88
C HIS A 48 5.16 -6.52 -29.74
N TRP A 49 4.85 -6.10 -28.52
CA TRP A 49 3.73 -5.21 -28.19
C TRP A 49 4.19 -3.75 -28.13
N ALA A 50 3.24 -2.81 -28.08
CA ALA A 50 3.54 -1.40 -27.86
C ALA A 50 4.27 -1.23 -26.52
N THR A 51 5.46 -0.63 -26.55
CA THR A 51 6.25 -0.34 -25.35
C THR A 51 6.23 1.15 -25.04
N GLY A 52 6.37 1.47 -23.76
CA GLY A 52 6.41 2.86 -23.32
C GLY A 52 6.92 3.00 -21.90
N THR A 53 7.20 4.23 -21.50
CA THR A 53 7.49 4.55 -20.10
C THR A 53 6.21 4.40 -19.27
N ILE A 54 6.34 4.27 -17.95
CA ILE A 54 5.20 4.12 -17.03
C ILE A 54 4.18 5.24 -17.25
N PHE A 55 4.66 6.49 -17.27
CA PHE A 55 3.81 7.65 -17.51
C PHE A 55 3.44 7.81 -18.99
N GLY A 56 4.30 7.38 -19.92
CA GLY A 56 4.01 7.42 -21.36
C GLY A 56 2.80 6.56 -21.74
N ILE A 57 2.75 5.31 -21.26
CA ILE A 57 1.61 4.40 -21.44
C ILE A 57 0.34 4.99 -20.85
N SER A 58 0.44 5.62 -19.66
CA SER A 58 -0.69 6.32 -19.06
C SER A 58 -1.18 7.51 -19.88
N LYS A 59 -0.30 8.29 -20.52
CA LYS A 59 -0.73 9.41 -21.38
C LYS A 59 -1.41 8.91 -22.64
N ALA A 60 -0.99 7.76 -23.15
CA ALA A 60 -1.59 7.13 -24.31
C ALA A 60 -2.99 6.57 -24.01
N HIS A 61 -3.22 6.07 -22.79
CA HIS A 61 -4.49 5.47 -22.36
C HIS A 61 -5.10 6.28 -21.22
N ILE A 62 -5.71 7.42 -21.55
CA ILE A 62 -6.35 8.24 -20.53
C ILE A 62 -7.71 7.65 -20.16
N THR A 63 -7.89 7.41 -18.88
CA THR A 63 -9.10 6.80 -18.30
C THR A 63 -9.66 7.64 -17.16
N PRO A 64 -10.92 7.39 -16.71
CA PRO A 64 -11.51 8.06 -15.56
C PRO A 64 -10.75 7.89 -14.24
N PHE A 65 -9.86 6.89 -14.15
CA PHE A 65 -9.02 6.62 -12.98
C PHE A 65 -7.56 7.00 -13.20
N THR A 66 -7.23 7.73 -14.26
CA THR A 66 -5.87 8.23 -14.49
C THR A 66 -5.53 9.31 -13.46
N LEU A 67 -4.49 9.04 -12.67
CA LEU A 67 -3.98 9.96 -11.66
C LEU A 67 -3.01 10.99 -12.26
N SER A 68 -2.87 12.14 -11.60
CA SER A 68 -1.79 13.08 -11.89
C SER A 68 -0.42 12.42 -11.67
N HIS A 69 0.42 12.42 -12.71
CA HIS A 69 1.76 11.85 -12.66
C HIS A 69 2.65 12.49 -11.60
N ALA A 70 2.46 13.79 -11.32
CA ALA A 70 3.18 14.48 -10.27
C ALA A 70 2.83 13.93 -8.88
N PHE A 71 1.55 13.67 -8.60
CA PHE A 71 1.12 13.10 -7.32
C PHE A 71 1.63 11.67 -7.16
N VAL A 72 1.56 10.84 -8.21
CA VAL A 72 2.10 9.48 -8.19
C VAL A 72 3.60 9.50 -7.91
N ALA A 73 4.36 10.39 -8.56
CA ALA A 73 5.80 10.52 -8.33
C ALA A 73 6.12 10.93 -6.88
N ILE A 74 5.42 11.94 -6.33
CA ILE A 74 5.60 12.36 -4.93
C ILE A 74 5.26 11.21 -3.97
N TYR A 75 4.18 10.48 -4.24
CA TYR A 75 3.78 9.34 -3.43
C TYR A 75 4.85 8.25 -3.42
N TRP A 76 5.42 7.92 -4.58
CA TRP A 76 6.50 6.95 -4.68
C TRP A 76 7.77 7.39 -3.99
N VAL A 77 8.18 8.66 -4.11
CA VAL A 77 9.33 9.19 -3.37
C VAL A 77 9.13 8.99 -1.87
N PHE A 78 7.97 9.38 -1.33
CA PHE A 78 7.68 9.20 0.08
C PHE A 78 7.61 7.72 0.48
N LEU A 79 6.99 6.87 -0.36
CA LEU A 79 6.96 5.42 -0.17
C LEU A 79 8.39 4.88 -0.06
N PHE A 80 9.26 5.12 -1.03
CA PHE A 80 10.64 4.64 -1.01
C PHE A 80 11.44 5.15 0.20
N CYS A 81 11.31 6.43 0.56
CA CYS A 81 11.94 6.97 1.77
C CYS A 81 11.43 6.30 3.04
N SER A 82 10.12 6.06 3.15
CA SER A 82 9.54 5.35 4.28
C SER A 82 10.01 3.89 4.33
N GLN A 83 10.16 3.23 3.17
CA GLN A 83 10.63 1.85 3.09
C GLN A 83 12.07 1.69 3.56
N ILE A 84 12.94 2.70 3.36
CA ILE A 84 14.29 2.71 3.97
C ILE A 84 14.20 2.64 5.50
N SER A 85 13.20 3.30 6.10
CA SER A 85 12.99 3.25 7.56
C SER A 85 12.61 1.84 8.01
N PHE A 86 11.80 1.11 7.23
CA PHE A 86 11.51 -0.30 7.49
C PHE A 86 12.74 -1.19 7.38
N VAL A 87 13.55 -1.02 6.32
CA VAL A 87 14.81 -1.76 6.16
C VAL A 87 15.71 -1.52 7.37
N ALA A 88 15.83 -0.29 7.83
CA ALA A 88 16.63 0.05 9.01
C ALA A 88 16.15 -0.66 10.30
N GLN A 89 14.84 -0.88 10.47
CA GLN A 89 14.32 -1.64 11.63
C GLN A 89 14.85 -3.07 11.67
N LEU A 90 15.11 -3.69 10.51
CA LEU A 90 15.60 -5.06 10.41
C LEU A 90 17.07 -5.21 10.83
N PHE A 91 17.81 -4.10 10.92
CA PHE A 91 19.21 -4.03 11.35
C PHE A 91 19.39 -3.47 12.76
N ARG A 92 18.31 -3.20 13.50
CA ARG A 92 18.42 -2.73 14.89
C ARG A 92 18.97 -3.83 15.80
N ARG A 93 19.59 -3.39 16.90
CA ARG A 93 20.12 -4.27 17.95
C ARG A 93 19.03 -4.86 18.86
N ASP A 94 17.82 -4.33 18.79
CA ASP A 94 16.68 -4.73 19.60
C ASP A 94 15.96 -5.93 18.96
N GLU A 95 16.00 -7.09 19.61
CA GLU A 95 15.41 -8.34 19.12
C GLU A 95 13.89 -8.26 18.97
N ALA A 96 13.20 -7.50 19.84
CA ALA A 96 11.75 -7.34 19.76
C ALA A 96 11.36 -6.53 18.51
N ALA A 97 12.13 -5.48 18.19
CA ALA A 97 11.93 -4.69 16.99
C ALA A 97 12.21 -5.50 15.71
N VAL A 98 13.28 -6.30 15.71
CA VAL A 98 13.65 -7.14 14.55
C VAL A 98 12.61 -8.24 14.33
N THR A 99 12.12 -8.90 15.39
CA THR A 99 11.11 -9.96 15.26
C THR A 99 9.77 -9.42 14.78
N ALA A 100 9.38 -8.22 15.23
CA ALA A 100 8.20 -7.52 14.74
C ALA A 100 8.34 -7.19 13.24
N ALA A 101 9.47 -6.63 12.81
CA ALA A 101 9.74 -6.32 11.41
C ALA A 101 9.83 -7.59 10.53
N ALA A 102 10.50 -8.64 11.00
CA ALA A 102 10.63 -9.90 10.28
C ALA A 102 9.28 -10.57 10.00
N SER A 103 8.31 -10.38 10.89
CA SER A 103 6.96 -10.91 10.69
C SER A 103 6.16 -10.26 9.57
N VAL A 104 6.55 -9.07 9.15
CA VAL A 104 5.98 -8.34 8.02
C VAL A 104 6.91 -8.41 6.79
N GLY A 105 8.13 -8.93 6.96
CA GLY A 105 9.15 -8.99 5.92
C GLY A 105 8.73 -9.74 4.67
N SER A 106 8.02 -10.86 4.81
CA SER A 106 7.49 -11.63 3.67
C SER A 106 6.52 -10.81 2.82
N HIS A 107 5.62 -10.06 3.45
CA HIS A 107 4.66 -9.19 2.75
C HIS A 107 5.36 -8.02 2.06
N PHE A 108 6.36 -7.43 2.71
CA PHE A 108 7.17 -6.37 2.11
C PHE A 108 7.92 -6.86 0.86
N ILE A 109 8.56 -8.03 0.94
CA ILE A 109 9.27 -8.65 -0.19
C ILE A 109 8.28 -8.96 -1.31
N LEU A 110 7.15 -9.59 -0.99
CA LEU A 110 6.12 -9.93 -1.96
C LEU A 110 5.58 -8.68 -2.66
N PHE A 111 5.26 -7.62 -1.91
CA PHE A 111 4.82 -6.35 -2.47
C PHE A 111 5.82 -5.79 -3.49
N ASN A 112 7.11 -5.71 -3.14
CA ASN A 112 8.11 -5.17 -4.05
C ASN A 112 8.27 -6.03 -5.32
N LEU A 113 8.21 -7.36 -5.20
CA LEU A 113 8.28 -8.27 -6.35
C LEU A 113 7.05 -8.15 -7.24
N LEU A 114 5.87 -8.02 -6.64
CA LEU A 114 4.62 -7.80 -7.34
C LEU A 114 4.62 -6.45 -8.07
N GLN A 115 5.07 -5.37 -7.43
CA GLN A 115 5.21 -4.06 -8.06
C GLN A 115 6.27 -4.06 -9.17
N PHE A 116 7.37 -4.78 -8.99
CA PHE A 116 8.34 -5.02 -10.07
C PHE A 116 7.68 -5.72 -11.26
N GLY A 117 6.92 -6.80 -11.02
CA GLY A 117 6.17 -7.52 -12.05
C GLY A 117 5.17 -6.60 -12.75
N TRP A 118 4.42 -5.80 -12.00
CA TRP A 118 3.49 -4.81 -12.52
C TRP A 118 4.19 -3.83 -13.47
N ILE A 119 5.32 -3.21 -13.09
CA ILE A 119 6.05 -2.28 -13.97
C ILE A 119 6.47 -2.97 -15.27
N MET A 120 7.01 -4.19 -15.18
CA MET A 120 7.48 -4.94 -16.35
C MET A 120 6.34 -5.26 -17.33
N LEU A 121 5.15 -5.57 -16.81
CA LEU A 121 3.96 -5.87 -17.61
C LEU A 121 3.30 -4.60 -18.15
N TRP A 122 3.16 -3.57 -17.32
CA TRP A 122 2.56 -2.28 -17.66
C TRP A 122 3.30 -1.58 -18.81
N THR A 123 4.63 -1.54 -18.73
CA THR A 123 5.49 -0.91 -19.74
C THR A 123 5.51 -1.64 -21.09
N ARG A 124 4.98 -2.87 -21.12
CA ARG A 124 4.81 -3.72 -22.32
C ARG A 124 3.34 -3.89 -22.72
N SER A 125 2.45 -3.06 -22.17
CA SER A 125 0.99 -3.07 -22.45
C SER A 125 0.27 -4.40 -22.16
N LEU A 126 0.81 -5.23 -21.26
CA LEU A 126 0.19 -6.49 -20.80
C LEU A 126 -0.76 -6.22 -19.63
N PHE A 127 -1.80 -5.42 -19.86
CA PHE A 127 -2.66 -4.86 -18.80
C PHE A 127 -3.42 -5.93 -17.99
N PHE A 128 -3.85 -7.01 -18.63
CA PHE A 128 -4.55 -8.12 -17.97
C PHE A 128 -3.70 -8.81 -16.91
N TRP A 129 -2.47 -9.19 -17.26
CA TRP A 129 -1.53 -9.83 -16.33
C TRP A 129 -1.02 -8.87 -15.27
N SER A 130 -0.88 -7.60 -15.65
CA SER A 130 -0.48 -6.52 -14.75
C SER A 130 -1.47 -6.37 -13.59
N ASP A 131 -2.77 -6.63 -13.78
CA ASP A 131 -3.77 -6.43 -12.72
C ASP A 131 -3.67 -7.48 -11.60
N TRP A 132 -3.33 -8.72 -11.98
CA TRP A 132 -3.07 -9.79 -11.01
C TRP A 132 -1.89 -9.49 -10.09
N SER A 133 -0.87 -8.80 -10.60
CA SER A 133 0.25 -8.36 -9.77
C SER A 133 -0.10 -7.25 -8.78
N CYS A 134 -1.28 -6.64 -8.85
CA CYS A 134 -1.68 -5.58 -7.93
C CYS A 134 -2.24 -6.08 -6.60
N TYR A 135 -2.59 -7.37 -6.47
CA TYR A 135 -3.21 -7.90 -5.25
C TYR A 135 -2.20 -8.08 -4.12
N THR A 136 -2.01 -7.03 -3.33
CA THR A 136 -1.26 -7.10 -2.08
C THR A 136 -2.19 -7.48 -0.93
N PHE A 137 -1.81 -8.51 -0.16
CA PHE A 137 -2.54 -8.89 1.04
C PHE A 137 -2.30 -7.89 2.16
N ALA A 138 -3.39 -7.46 2.82
CA ALA A 138 -3.35 -6.55 3.96
C ALA A 138 -2.62 -7.21 5.14
N THR A 139 -1.66 -6.50 5.72
CA THR A 139 -1.03 -6.90 6.99
C THR A 139 -1.71 -6.19 8.15
N LEU A 140 -1.80 -6.86 9.30
CA LEU A 140 -2.52 -6.36 10.47
C LEU A 140 -1.91 -5.05 11.02
N PRO A 141 -2.74 -4.08 11.44
CA PRO A 141 -2.35 -2.71 11.81
C PRO A 141 -1.63 -2.58 13.16
N HIS A 142 -1.42 -3.69 13.89
CA HIS A 142 -0.85 -3.66 15.25
C HIS A 142 0.69 -3.64 15.26
N GLN A 143 1.31 -2.84 14.39
CA GLN A 143 2.76 -2.70 14.30
C GLN A 143 3.18 -1.24 14.50
N GLY A 144 4.42 -1.01 14.94
CA GLY A 144 4.94 0.35 15.12
C GLY A 144 4.87 1.16 13.81
N ILE A 145 4.68 2.48 13.91
CA ILE A 145 4.50 3.38 12.75
C ILE A 145 5.58 3.21 11.67
N LEU A 146 6.84 3.01 12.08
CA LEU A 146 8.00 2.84 11.20
C LEU A 146 8.01 1.50 10.42
N VAL A 147 7.14 0.57 10.81
CA VAL A 147 6.90 -0.70 10.11
C VAL A 147 5.58 -0.63 9.35
N HIS A 148 4.53 -0.12 10.00
CA HIS A 148 3.19 -0.07 9.46
C HIS A 148 3.05 0.81 8.20
N VAL A 149 3.53 2.05 8.24
CA VAL A 149 3.43 2.98 7.11
C VAL A 149 4.09 2.42 5.84
N PRO A 150 5.38 2.01 5.87
CA PRO A 150 6.08 1.55 4.68
C PRO A 150 5.74 0.14 4.21
N ALA A 151 5.29 -0.76 5.09
CA ALA A 151 5.05 -2.16 4.74
C ALA A 151 3.56 -2.49 4.56
N ALA A 152 2.66 -1.70 5.16
CA ALA A 152 1.23 -1.96 5.15
C ALA A 152 0.47 -0.80 4.50
N ALA A 153 0.39 0.36 5.17
CA ALA A 153 -0.57 1.40 4.83
C ALA A 153 -0.38 1.94 3.41
N MET A 154 0.83 2.40 3.07
CA MET A 154 1.09 2.97 1.75
C MET A 154 1.11 1.93 0.61
N PRO A 155 1.75 0.76 0.77
CA PRO A 155 1.66 -0.32 -0.22
C PRO A 155 0.23 -0.74 -0.54
N LEU A 156 -0.61 -0.85 0.49
CA LEU A 156 -2.00 -1.28 0.38
C LEU A 156 -2.84 -0.24 -0.35
N THR A 157 -2.77 1.03 0.05
CA THR A 157 -3.48 2.11 -0.67
C THR A 157 -3.01 2.20 -2.12
N TRP A 158 -1.71 2.10 -2.39
CA TRP A 158 -1.19 2.13 -3.76
C TRP A 158 -1.76 1.00 -4.60
N SER A 159 -1.71 -0.23 -4.08
CA SER A 159 -2.25 -1.42 -4.74
C SER A 159 -3.72 -1.27 -5.10
N PHE A 160 -4.52 -0.70 -4.19
CA PHE A 160 -5.94 -0.46 -4.43
C PHE A 160 -6.16 0.51 -5.60
N PHE A 161 -5.46 1.65 -5.62
CA PHE A 161 -5.54 2.59 -6.75
C PHE A 161 -5.03 1.98 -8.05
N LEU A 162 -4.01 1.14 -7.97
CA LEU A 162 -3.42 0.44 -9.11
C LEU A 162 -4.44 -0.46 -9.81
N VAL A 163 -5.29 -1.18 -9.06
CA VAL A 163 -6.37 -2.02 -9.61
C VAL A 163 -7.39 -1.17 -10.37
N PHE A 164 -7.84 -0.04 -9.81
CA PHE A 164 -8.77 0.84 -10.54
C PHE A 164 -8.14 1.45 -11.79
N TRP A 165 -6.89 1.89 -11.67
CA TRP A 165 -6.19 2.52 -12.78
C TRP A 165 -5.91 1.52 -13.90
N ASN A 166 -5.29 0.39 -13.58
CA ASN A 166 -4.95 -0.64 -14.55
C ASN A 166 -6.20 -1.33 -15.12
N GLY A 167 -7.16 -1.69 -14.27
CA GLY A 167 -8.44 -2.25 -14.70
C GLY A 167 -9.19 -1.33 -15.68
N SER A 168 -9.16 -0.02 -15.46
CA SER A 168 -9.79 0.94 -16.39
C SER A 168 -9.10 1.01 -17.76
N VAL A 169 -7.78 0.82 -17.80
CA VAL A 169 -7.00 0.76 -19.04
C VAL A 169 -7.24 -0.55 -19.76
N MET A 170 -7.27 -1.67 -19.03
CA MET A 170 -7.56 -3.01 -19.55
C MET A 170 -8.93 -3.08 -20.25
N VAL A 171 -9.96 -2.47 -19.66
CA VAL A 171 -11.33 -2.46 -20.23
C VAL A 171 -11.44 -1.50 -21.42
N GLY A 172 -10.48 -0.59 -21.62
CA GLY A 172 -10.53 0.38 -22.71
C GLY A 172 -11.69 1.36 -22.56
N CYS A 173 -11.86 1.93 -21.37
CA CYS A 173 -13.02 2.71 -20.94
C CYS A 173 -13.20 4.06 -21.68
N HIS A 174 -13.78 4.04 -22.89
CA HIS A 174 -14.04 5.25 -23.70
C HIS A 174 -15.53 5.50 -24.00
N SER A 175 -16.42 4.61 -23.53
CA SER A 175 -17.86 4.69 -23.82
C SER A 175 -18.66 5.28 -22.65
N LEU A 176 -19.81 5.88 -22.95
CA LEU A 176 -20.73 6.45 -21.95
C LEU A 176 -21.09 5.48 -20.80
N PRO A 177 -21.43 4.20 -21.05
CA PRO A 177 -21.72 3.26 -19.97
C PRO A 177 -20.53 3.04 -19.04
N CYS A 178 -19.32 3.02 -19.60
CA CYS A 178 -18.11 2.85 -18.81
C CYS A 178 -17.86 4.04 -17.88
N HIS A 179 -18.19 5.24 -18.32
CA HIS A 179 -18.11 6.45 -17.49
C HIS A 179 -19.15 6.46 -16.36
N VAL A 180 -20.37 5.96 -16.59
CA VAL A 180 -21.37 5.80 -15.53
C VAL A 180 -20.87 4.82 -14.47
N ILE A 181 -20.33 3.68 -14.90
CA ILE A 181 -19.74 2.68 -13.99
C ILE A 181 -18.56 3.28 -13.23
N ALA A 182 -17.69 4.05 -13.89
CA ALA A 182 -16.55 4.71 -13.24
C ALA A 182 -16.99 5.70 -12.13
N ASN A 183 -18.05 6.46 -12.37
CA ASN A 183 -18.62 7.38 -11.38
C ASN A 183 -19.21 6.66 -10.17
N ILE A 184 -19.70 5.43 -10.32
CA ILE A 184 -20.16 4.60 -9.19
C ILE A 184 -18.95 3.98 -8.49
N ALA A 185 -18.02 3.44 -9.26
CA ALA A 185 -16.84 2.73 -8.76
C ALA A 185 -15.88 3.62 -7.96
N ILE A 186 -15.79 4.92 -8.25
CA ILE A 186 -14.94 5.86 -7.49
C ILE A 186 -15.31 5.92 -6.00
N TRP A 187 -16.58 5.73 -5.64
CA TRP A 187 -17.02 5.67 -4.24
C TRP A 187 -16.49 4.44 -3.51
N GLY A 188 -16.03 3.42 -4.23
CA GLY A 188 -15.26 2.31 -3.65
C GLY A 188 -14.02 2.78 -2.88
N ILE A 189 -13.40 3.90 -3.29
CA ILE A 189 -12.28 4.53 -2.55
C ILE A 189 -12.73 5.01 -1.18
N ALA A 190 -13.91 5.64 -1.09
CA ALA A 190 -14.47 6.08 0.18
C ALA A 190 -14.82 4.90 1.10
N VAL A 191 -15.42 3.84 0.54
CA VAL A 191 -15.74 2.62 1.30
C VAL A 191 -14.47 1.95 1.81
N PHE A 192 -13.45 1.82 0.97
CA PHE A 192 -12.15 1.29 1.33
C PHE A 192 -11.51 2.09 2.47
N ALA A 193 -11.39 3.42 2.34
CA ALA A 193 -10.82 4.26 3.38
C ALA A 193 -11.65 4.22 4.67
N GLY A 194 -12.98 4.27 4.55
CA GLY A 194 -13.93 4.20 5.65
C GLY A 194 -13.81 2.89 6.42
N PHE A 195 -13.62 1.76 5.74
CA PHE A 195 -13.41 0.46 6.38
C PHE A 195 -12.15 0.47 7.26
N PHE A 196 -11.00 0.94 6.75
CA PHE A 196 -9.76 1.01 7.55
C PHE A 196 -9.83 2.05 8.68
N LEU A 197 -10.50 3.17 8.47
CA LEU A 197 -10.69 4.20 9.49
C LEU A 197 -11.66 3.77 10.60
N LEU A 198 -12.75 3.06 10.27
CA LEU A 198 -13.78 2.69 11.25
C LEU A 198 -13.44 1.40 11.99
N VAL A 199 -12.97 0.37 11.27
CA VAL A 199 -12.71 -0.96 11.84
C VAL A 199 -11.35 -0.99 12.52
N PHE A 200 -10.32 -0.48 11.84
CA PHE A 200 -8.94 -0.56 12.31
C PHE A 200 -8.43 0.73 12.97
N LYS A 201 -9.19 1.83 12.90
CA LYS A 201 -8.76 3.16 13.36
C LYS A 201 -7.41 3.58 12.75
N ASP A 202 -7.17 3.14 11.52
CA ASP A 202 -5.90 3.34 10.83
C ASP A 202 -5.92 4.63 10.02
N TYR A 203 -5.52 5.72 10.68
CA TYR A 203 -5.45 7.04 10.05
C TYR A 203 -4.35 7.16 8.98
N HIS A 204 -3.35 6.26 8.97
CA HIS A 204 -2.29 6.29 7.96
C HIS A 204 -2.81 5.89 6.58
N VAL A 205 -3.63 4.83 6.52
CA VAL A 205 -4.33 4.44 5.28
C VAL A 205 -5.26 5.55 4.83
N GLY A 206 -5.94 6.22 5.76
CA GLY A 206 -6.79 7.38 5.49
C GLY A 206 -6.03 8.52 4.80
N PHE A 207 -4.93 9.00 5.39
CA PHE A 207 -4.11 10.07 4.80
C PHE A 207 -3.48 9.68 3.46
N ALA A 208 -2.97 8.45 3.32
CA ALA A 208 -2.44 7.94 2.05
C ALA A 208 -3.53 7.94 0.97
N THR A 209 -4.75 7.53 1.33
CA THR A 209 -5.91 7.51 0.41
C THR A 209 -6.32 8.91 0.03
N THR A 210 -6.40 9.85 0.98
CA THR A 210 -6.65 11.27 0.69
C THR A 210 -5.67 11.82 -0.33
N PHE A 211 -4.36 11.58 -0.15
CA PHE A 211 -3.34 12.10 -1.05
C PHE A 211 -3.48 11.56 -2.47
N LEU A 212 -3.66 10.26 -2.64
CA LEU A 212 -3.86 9.66 -3.97
C LEU A 212 -5.21 10.06 -4.61
N THR A 213 -6.26 10.22 -3.80
CA THR A 213 -7.56 10.70 -4.27
C THR A 213 -7.47 12.15 -4.76
N ALA A 214 -6.69 13.00 -4.06
CA ALA A 214 -6.37 14.35 -4.52
C ALA A 214 -5.65 14.31 -5.87
N GLY A 215 -4.66 13.42 -6.02
CA GLY A 215 -3.96 13.19 -7.28
C GLY A 215 -4.87 12.73 -8.42
N LEU A 216 -5.87 11.90 -8.13
CA LEU A 216 -6.91 11.51 -9.08
C LEU A 216 -7.78 12.72 -9.46
N GLY A 217 -8.26 13.49 -8.48
CA GLY A 217 -9.06 14.70 -8.74
C GLY A 217 -8.33 15.72 -9.61
N VAL A 218 -7.07 15.99 -9.30
CA VAL A 218 -6.20 16.89 -10.09
C VAL A 218 -5.97 16.33 -11.50
N GLY A 219 -5.66 15.03 -11.64
CA GLY A 219 -5.45 14.38 -12.93
C GLY A 219 -6.68 14.50 -13.84
N GLN A 220 -7.87 14.23 -13.30
CA GLN A 220 -9.13 14.30 -14.03
C GLN A 220 -9.56 15.74 -14.33
N PHE A 221 -9.27 16.70 -13.42
CA PHE A 221 -9.52 18.12 -13.65
C PHE A 221 -8.80 18.64 -14.89
N PHE A 222 -7.53 18.24 -15.08
CA PHE A 222 -6.76 18.64 -16.26
C PHE A 222 -7.09 17.83 -17.52
N ALA A 223 -7.43 16.55 -17.38
CA ALA A 223 -7.81 15.71 -18.52
C ALA A 223 -9.16 16.13 -19.14
N LYS A 224 -10.05 16.80 -18.38
CA LYS A 224 -11.40 17.26 -18.80
C LYS A 224 -12.27 16.16 -19.43
N ILE A 225 -12.01 14.89 -19.11
CA ILE A 225 -12.68 13.75 -19.76
C ILE A 225 -14.15 13.68 -19.34
N ILE A 226 -14.46 13.83 -18.05
CA ILE A 226 -15.84 13.82 -17.52
C ILE A 226 -15.98 14.82 -16.38
N ALA A 227 -17.05 15.64 -16.43
CA ALA A 227 -17.28 16.74 -15.50
C ALA A 227 -17.58 16.32 -14.04
N LEU A 228 -17.95 15.07 -13.76
CA LEU A 228 -18.31 14.62 -12.40
C LEU A 228 -17.18 13.92 -11.64
N GLN A 229 -16.26 13.26 -12.35
CA GLN A 229 -15.24 12.40 -11.72
C GLN A 229 -14.32 13.21 -10.79
N TRP A 230 -13.90 14.40 -11.21
CA TRP A 230 -13.05 15.27 -10.38
C TRP A 230 -13.78 15.83 -9.15
N ILE A 231 -15.09 16.11 -9.26
CA ILE A 231 -15.92 16.58 -8.15
C ILE A 231 -16.06 15.47 -7.10
N PHE A 232 -16.33 14.24 -7.54
CA PHE A 232 -16.41 13.09 -6.64
C PHE A 232 -15.06 12.81 -5.99
N ALA A 233 -13.97 12.88 -6.74
CA ALA A 233 -12.63 12.72 -6.18
C ALA A 233 -12.33 13.74 -5.06
N PHE A 234 -12.58 15.03 -5.28
CA PHE A 234 -12.34 16.04 -4.24
C PHE A 234 -13.31 15.90 -3.06
N THR A 235 -14.55 15.52 -3.30
CA THR A 235 -15.51 15.23 -2.23
C THR A 235 -15.02 14.07 -1.36
N ILE A 236 -14.61 12.95 -1.97
CA ILE A 236 -14.08 11.77 -1.27
C ILE A 236 -12.80 12.14 -0.51
N MET A 237 -11.88 12.87 -1.16
CA MET A 237 -10.66 13.36 -0.52
C MET A 237 -10.99 14.17 0.74
N ALA A 238 -11.92 15.12 0.67
CA ALA A 238 -12.31 15.96 1.80
C ALA A 238 -12.93 15.14 2.95
N ILE A 239 -13.88 14.24 2.64
CA ILE A 239 -14.51 13.37 3.63
C ILE A 239 -13.47 12.50 4.33
N VAL A 240 -12.64 11.79 3.55
CA VAL A 240 -11.62 10.88 4.09
C VAL A 240 -10.58 11.65 4.90
N PHE A 241 -10.20 12.86 4.47
CA PHE A 241 -9.26 13.71 5.20
C PHE A 241 -9.80 14.13 6.57
N LEU A 242 -11.04 14.63 6.62
CA LEU A 242 -11.68 15.05 7.86
C LEU A 242 -11.88 13.88 8.83
N PHE A 243 -12.28 12.71 8.31
CA PHE A 243 -12.38 11.50 9.13
C PHE A 243 -11.01 11.03 9.63
N SER A 244 -9.97 11.10 8.79
CA SER A 244 -8.60 10.75 9.21
C SER A 244 -8.11 11.68 10.31
N LEU A 245 -8.39 12.99 10.21
CA LEU A 245 -8.09 13.95 11.28
C LEU A 245 -8.85 13.64 12.57
N ALA A 246 -10.14 13.33 12.47
CA ALA A 246 -10.97 13.00 13.63
C ALA A 246 -10.46 11.74 14.37
N VAL A 247 -9.98 10.74 13.63
CA VAL A 247 -9.37 9.52 14.21
C VAL A 247 -7.95 9.79 14.73
N ALA A 248 -7.20 10.72 14.11
CA ALA A 248 -5.84 11.06 14.51
C ALA A 248 -5.76 11.90 15.80
N ILE A 249 -6.79 12.71 16.12
CA ILE A 249 -6.81 13.53 17.33
C ILE A 249 -7.16 12.66 18.55
N PRO A 250 -6.24 12.50 19.53
CA PRO A 250 -6.52 11.75 20.73
C PRO A 250 -7.55 12.48 21.59
N GLY A 251 -8.75 11.91 21.74
CA GLY A 251 -9.80 12.44 22.61
C GLY A 251 -11.23 12.36 22.04
N ILE A 252 -11.40 12.32 20.71
CA ILE A 252 -12.73 12.22 20.08
C ILE A 252 -13.16 10.76 19.90
N TYR A 253 -12.21 9.90 19.53
CA TYR A 253 -12.37 8.45 19.50
C TYR A 253 -11.31 7.84 20.40
N GLY A 254 -11.70 7.48 21.63
CA GLY A 254 -10.85 6.99 22.72
C GLY A 254 -9.55 6.32 22.29
N ARG A 255 -8.44 6.92 22.73
CA ARG A 255 -7.09 6.41 22.49
C ARG A 255 -6.85 5.21 23.39
N GLU A 256 -6.95 4.01 22.83
CA GLU A 256 -6.08 2.88 23.20
C GLU A 256 -5.08 2.63 22.07
N THR A 257 -4.50 3.69 21.50
CA THR A 257 -3.40 3.53 20.54
C THR A 257 -2.12 3.19 21.30
N GLY A 258 -1.93 1.91 21.61
CA GLY A 258 -0.68 1.16 21.42
C GLY A 258 0.65 1.68 21.96
N VAL A 259 0.69 2.70 22.84
CA VAL A 259 1.91 3.18 23.50
C VAL A 259 1.86 2.96 25.02
N GLU A 260 0.68 2.94 25.63
CA GLU A 260 0.53 2.61 27.06
C GLU A 260 0.39 1.10 27.35
N ALA A 261 0.12 0.26 26.34
CA ALA A 261 0.18 -1.20 26.50
C ALA A 261 1.61 -1.76 26.59
N ARG A 262 2.63 -0.89 26.51
CA ARG A 262 4.05 -1.23 26.74
C ARG A 262 4.57 -0.82 28.13
N GLY A 263 3.68 -0.38 29.04
CA GLY A 263 4.08 0.10 30.37
C GLY A 263 3.31 -0.47 31.56
N GLY A 264 2.29 -1.31 31.37
CA GLY A 264 1.48 -1.84 32.47
C GLY A 264 1.01 -3.27 32.23
N ASP A 265 1.43 -4.19 33.11
CA ASP A 265 0.71 -5.42 33.45
C ASP A 265 0.52 -6.50 32.39
N ARG A 266 1.58 -6.89 31.66
CA ARG A 266 1.64 -8.21 31.00
C ARG A 266 2.81 -9.12 31.40
N GLU A 267 3.61 -8.69 32.40
CA GLU A 267 4.58 -9.55 33.11
C GLU A 267 4.06 -10.06 34.47
N ARG A 268 2.74 -10.11 34.67
CA ARG A 268 2.12 -10.92 35.75
C ARG A 268 1.52 -12.19 35.16
N ALA A 269 2.39 -13.08 34.68
CA ALA A 269 2.08 -14.50 34.83
C ALA A 269 2.23 -14.80 36.33
N PRO A 270 1.18 -15.27 37.03
CA PRO A 270 1.32 -15.62 38.43
C PRO A 270 2.33 -16.77 38.52
N LEU A 271 3.45 -16.50 39.18
CA LEU A 271 4.38 -17.53 39.63
C LEU A 271 3.56 -18.54 40.44
N LEU A 272 3.43 -19.75 39.91
CA LEU A 272 3.03 -20.90 40.71
C LEU A 272 4.08 -21.03 41.80
N HIS A 273 3.70 -20.66 43.02
CA HIS A 273 4.42 -21.03 44.21
C HIS A 273 4.51 -22.56 44.24
N GLU A 274 5.70 -23.11 44.07
CA GLU A 274 6.02 -24.41 44.63
C GLU A 274 5.98 -24.25 46.16
N SER A 275 4.83 -24.57 46.76
CA SER A 275 4.74 -24.84 48.18
C SER A 275 5.05 -26.32 48.39
N ASN A 276 6.17 -26.56 49.09
CA ASN A 276 6.57 -27.75 49.84
C ASN A 276 5.49 -28.84 50.02
#